data_AF-A0A552J7V9-F1
#
_entry.id   AF-A0A552J7V9-F1
#
_cell.length_a   1.000
_cell.length_b   1.000
_cell.length_c   1.000
_cell.angle_alpha   90.00
_cell.angle_beta   90.00
_cell.angle_gamma   90.00
#
_symmetry.space_group_name_H-M   'P 1'
#
loop_
_entity.id
_entity.type
_entity.pdbx_description
1 polymer ?
#
loop_
_entity_poly.entity_id
_entity_poly.type
_entity_poly.pdbx_seq_one_letter_code
_entity_poly.pdbx_strand_id
1 'polypeptide(L)'
;MEKAYSFRFYPTPEQESLLRRTLGCVRLVYNKALHVRTQAWYERQERVGYTETSSMLTDWKKQEELNFLNEVSCVPLQQGLRHLQTAFTNFFAGRTKYPNF
;
A
#
# COMPACT_ATOMS: atom_id res chain seq x y z
N MET A 1 -20.44 -30.38 -5.57
CA MET A 1 -21.07 -29.55 -4.52
C MET A 1 -19.95 -28.73 -3.89
N GLU A 2 -19.82 -27.46 -4.26
CA GLU A 2 -18.78 -26.59 -3.69
C GLU A 2 -19.21 -26.13 -2.30
N LYS A 3 -18.32 -26.25 -1.31
CA LYS A 3 -18.56 -25.81 0.06
C LYS A 3 -17.75 -24.55 0.33
N ALA A 4 -18.40 -23.52 0.83
CA ALA A 4 -17.75 -22.33 1.38
C ALA A 4 -17.87 -22.34 2.91
N TYR A 5 -16.79 -21.95 3.59
CA TYR A 5 -16.77 -21.82 5.04
C TYR A 5 -16.57 -20.35 5.42
N SER A 6 -17.29 -19.90 6.45
CA SER A 6 -17.14 -18.56 7.03
C SER A 6 -16.66 -18.69 8.47
N PHE A 7 -15.63 -17.93 8.81
CA PHE A 7 -15.08 -17.88 10.17
C PHE A 7 -14.97 -16.43 10.61
N ARG A 8 -15.20 -16.21 11.90
CA ARG A 8 -14.94 -14.92 12.54
C ARG A 8 -13.69 -15.02 13.39
N PHE A 9 -12.77 -14.09 13.17
CA PHE A 9 -11.55 -13.96 13.95
C PHE A 9 -11.78 -13.05 15.15
N TYR A 10 -11.31 -13.46 16.33
CA TYR A 10 -11.38 -12.69 17.57
C TYR A 10 -9.94 -12.49 18.08
N PRO A 11 -9.28 -11.36 17.73
CA PRO A 11 -7.90 -11.12 18.10
C PRO A 11 -7.72 -10.92 19.61
N THR A 12 -6.56 -11.29 20.14
CA THR A 12 -6.11 -10.78 21.43
C THR A 12 -5.79 -9.28 21.32
N PRO A 13 -5.73 -8.52 22.44
CA PRO A 13 -5.37 -7.10 22.41
C PRO A 13 -4.03 -6.82 21.69
N GLU A 14 -3.05 -7.70 21.83
CA GLU A 14 -1.74 -7.59 21.18
C GLU A 14 -1.86 -7.78 19.66
N GLN A 15 -2.66 -8.76 19.22
CA GLN A 15 -2.94 -9.00 17.81
C GLN A 15 -3.70 -7.83 17.19
N GLU A 16 -4.68 -7.28 17.90
CA GLU A 16 -5.42 -6.11 17.45
C GLU A 16 -4.50 -4.89 17.28
N SER A 17 -3.62 -4.64 18.25
CA SER A 17 -2.62 -3.57 18.17
C SER A 17 -1.70 -3.74 16.95
N LEU A 18 -1.19 -4.95 16.72
CA LEU A 18 -0.36 -5.26 15.56
C LEU A 18 -1.11 -5.05 14.24
N LEU A 19 -2.37 -5.47 14.16
CA LEU A 19 -3.21 -5.28 12.97
C LEU A 19 -3.47 -3.79 12.71
N ARG A 20 -3.83 -3.01 13.74
CA ARG A 20 -4.03 -1.56 13.63
C ARG A 20 -2.75 -0.85 13.15
N ARG A 21 -1.59 -1.19 13.72
CA ARG A 21 -0.29 -0.66 13.27
C ARG A 21 0.00 -1.03 11.82
N THR A 22 -0.22 -2.30 11.46
CA THR A 22 -0.02 -2.79 10.09
C THR A 22 -0.89 -2.03 9.09
N LEU A 23 -2.18 -1.91 9.34
CA LEU A 23 -3.11 -1.18 8.47
C LEU A 23 -2.75 0.32 8.38
N GLY A 24 -2.33 0.92 9.48
CA GLY A 24 -1.83 2.30 9.51
C GLY A 24 -0.61 2.49 8.61
N CYS A 25 0.38 1.59 8.70
CA CYS A 25 1.57 1.61 7.86
C CYS A 25 1.24 1.39 6.38
N VAL A 26 0.34 0.45 6.07
CA VAL A 26 -0.12 0.21 4.68
C VAL A 26 -0.77 1.46 4.10
N ARG A 27 -1.66 2.12 4.85
CA ARG A 27 -2.30 3.37 4.44
C ARG A 27 -1.30 4.48 4.16
N LEU A 28 -0.32 4.65 5.05
CA LEU A 28 0.73 5.65 4.88
C LEU A 28 1.56 5.39 3.63
N VAL A 29 2.04 4.15 3.45
CA VAL A 29 2.84 3.75 2.27
C VAL A 29 2.04 3.93 0.99
N TYR A 30 0.77 3.53 0.98
CA TYR A 30 -0.11 3.72 -0.18
C TYR A 30 -0.25 5.20 -0.53
N ASN A 31 -0.57 6.07 0.43
CA ASN A 31 -0.77 7.49 0.18
C ASN A 31 0.53 8.20 -0.23
N LYS A 32 1.67 7.82 0.37
CA LYS A 32 2.98 8.36 -0.02
C LYS A 32 3.35 7.95 -1.45
N ALA A 33 3.12 6.69 -1.81
CA ALA A 33 3.32 6.19 -3.18
C ALA A 33 2.35 6.81 -4.18
N LEU A 34 1.08 6.99 -3.81
CA LEU A 34 0.08 7.70 -4.60
C LEU A 34 0.59 9.10 -4.92
N HIS A 35 0.95 9.87 -3.90
CA HIS A 35 1.49 11.22 -4.06
C HIS A 35 2.70 11.28 -5.00
N VAL A 36 3.69 10.38 -4.82
CA VAL A 36 4.87 10.34 -5.70
C VAL A 36 4.49 10.07 -7.15
N ARG A 37 3.61 9.10 -7.41
CA ARG A 37 3.14 8.79 -8.77
C ARG A 37 2.36 9.95 -9.37
N THR A 38 1.53 10.63 -8.57
CA THR A 38 0.80 11.84 -8.96
C THR A 38 1.76 12.95 -9.39
N GLN A 39 2.75 13.28 -8.56
CA GLN A 39 3.71 14.33 -8.84
C GLN A 39 4.57 14.02 -10.07
N ALA A 40 5.08 12.79 -10.18
CA ALA A 40 5.87 12.37 -11.34
C ALA A 40 5.10 12.53 -12.66
N TRP A 41 3.80 12.22 -12.67
CA TRP A 41 2.97 12.45 -13.85
C TRP A 41 2.76 13.93 -14.13
N TYR A 42 2.38 14.74 -13.14
CA TYR A 42 2.10 16.17 -13.36
C TYR A 42 3.34 16.97 -13.76
N GLU A 43 4.49 16.68 -13.17
CA GLU A 43 5.73 17.43 -13.42
C GLU A 43 6.49 16.93 -14.64
N ARG A 44 6.53 15.60 -14.84
CA ARG A 44 7.43 14.96 -15.81
C ARG A 44 6.73 14.09 -16.84
N GLN A 45 5.40 13.94 -16.76
CA GLN A 45 4.63 12.98 -17.58
C GLN A 45 5.16 11.54 -17.46
N GLU A 46 5.75 11.23 -16.30
CA GLU A 46 6.40 9.95 -16.05
C GLU A 46 5.45 8.99 -15.33
N ARG A 47 5.37 7.74 -15.82
CA ARG A 47 4.60 6.68 -15.17
C ARG A 47 5.47 5.91 -14.18
N VAL A 48 5.38 6.30 -12.92
CA VAL A 48 6.00 5.56 -11.81
C VAL A 48 5.10 4.38 -11.41
N GLY A 49 5.67 3.18 -11.39
CA GLY A 49 4.95 1.92 -11.17
C GLY A 49 5.29 1.24 -9.84
N TYR A 50 4.88 -0.03 -9.75
CA TYR A 50 5.14 -0.87 -8.58
C TYR A 50 6.64 -1.05 -8.31
N THR A 51 7.44 -1.32 -9.34
CA THR A 51 8.87 -1.61 -9.18
C THR A 51 9.60 -0.42 -8.56
N GLU A 52 9.35 0.79 -9.06
CA GLU A 52 9.95 2.03 -8.58
C GLU A 52 9.50 2.33 -7.15
N THR A 53 8.20 2.29 -6.88
CA THR A 53 7.68 2.54 -5.52
C THR A 53 8.07 1.46 -4.50
N SER A 54 8.31 0.22 -4.94
CA SER A 54 8.88 -0.83 -4.10
C SER A 54 10.34 -0.57 -3.75
N SER A 55 11.13 -0.03 -4.69
CA SER A 55 12.49 0.44 -4.40
C SER A 55 12.46 1.60 -3.40
N MET A 56 11.61 2.60 -3.64
CA MET A 56 11.43 3.74 -2.73
C MET A 56 11.00 3.32 -1.33
N LEU A 57 10.12 2.32 -1.20
CA LEU A 57 9.75 1.76 0.10
C LEU A 57 10.96 1.24 0.87
N THR A 58 11.93 0.61 0.19
CA THR A 58 13.16 0.14 0.82
C THR A 58 13.96 1.30 1.42
N ASP A 59 13.97 2.45 0.74
CA ASP A 59 14.66 3.65 1.23
C ASP A 59 13.87 4.40 2.29
N TRP A 60 12.54 4.48 2.17
CA TRP A 60 11.67 5.04 3.23
C TRP A 60 11.84 4.30 4.55
N LYS A 61 11.98 2.98 4.52
CA LYS A 61 12.21 2.19 5.74
C LYS A 61 13.56 2.49 6.42
N LYS A 62 14.49 3.15 5.74
CA LYS A 62 15.78 3.60 6.32
C LYS A 62 15.73 5.02 6.86
N GLN A 63 14.71 5.81 6.50
CA GLN A 63 14.52 7.18 6.98
C GLN A 63 14.11 7.15 8.45
N GLU A 64 14.68 8.05 9.25
CA GLU A 64 14.42 8.09 10.70
C GLU A 64 12.93 8.26 11.00
N GLU A 65 12.25 9.13 10.25
CA GLU A 65 10.84 9.44 10.40
C GLU A 65 9.89 8.31 9.94
N LEU A 66 10.39 7.33 9.19
CA LEU A 66 9.61 6.20 8.65
C LEU A 66 10.18 4.83 9.05
N ASN A 67 11.16 4.78 9.95
CA ASN A 67 11.79 3.54 10.37
C ASN A 67 10.81 2.56 11.05
N PHE A 68 9.71 3.08 11.64
CA PHE A 68 8.64 2.30 12.25
C PHE A 68 7.92 1.37 11.25
N LEU A 69 8.05 1.63 9.95
CA LEU A 69 7.59 0.70 8.90
C LEU A 69 8.31 -0.66 8.96
N ASN A 70 9.44 -0.77 9.66
CA ASN A 70 10.12 -2.05 9.93
C ASN A 70 9.47 -2.84 11.06
N GLU A 71 8.59 -2.24 11.86
CA GLU A 71 7.91 -2.92 12.97
C GLU A 71 6.73 -3.80 12.54
N VAL A 72 6.41 -3.80 11.25
CA VAL A 72 5.35 -4.62 10.64
C VAL A 72 5.93 -5.43 9.49
N SER A 73 5.26 -6.51 9.13
CA SER A 73 5.65 -7.30 7.96
C SER A 73 5.70 -6.41 6.70
N CYS A 74 6.73 -6.60 5.88
CA CYS A 74 6.84 -5.89 4.61
C CYS A 74 5.78 -6.35 3.59
N VAL A 75 5.21 -7.54 3.77
CA VAL A 75 4.28 -8.15 2.82
C VAL A 75 3.02 -7.30 2.64
N PRO A 76 2.28 -6.90 3.70
CA PRO A 76 1.16 -5.96 3.57
C PRO A 76 1.53 -4.63 2.90
N LEU A 77 2.71 -4.07 3.21
CA LEU A 77 3.15 -2.81 2.62
C LEU A 77 3.33 -2.93 1.10
N GLN A 78 3.99 -4.01 0.65
CA GLN A 78 4.15 -4.31 -0.77
C GLN A 78 2.80 -4.61 -1.44
N GLN A 79 1.89 -5.32 -0.77
CA GLN A 79 0.54 -5.55 -1.30
C GLN A 79 -0.23 -4.24 -1.48
N GLY A 80 -0.10 -3.28 -0.56
CA GLY A 80 -0.64 -1.92 -0.74
C GLY A 80 -0.16 -1.26 -2.04
N LEU A 81 1.13 -1.38 -2.36
CA LEU A 81 1.68 -0.86 -3.63
C LEU A 81 1.14 -1.59 -4.87
N ARG A 82 0.85 -2.90 -4.77
CA ARG A 82 0.22 -3.68 -5.86
C ARG A 82 -1.25 -3.32 -6.06
N HIS A 83 -1.98 -3.08 -4.98
CA HIS A 83 -3.34 -2.55 -5.05
C HIS A 83 -3.35 -1.18 -5.74
N LEU A 84 -2.42 -0.30 -5.38
CA LEU A 84 -2.26 1.01 -6.04
C LEU A 84 -1.94 0.86 -7.55
N GLN A 85 -1.07 -0.09 -7.91
CA GLN A 85 -0.78 -0.40 -9.32
C GLN A 85 -2.03 -0.82 -10.08
N THR A 86 -2.85 -1.68 -9.48
CA THR A 86 -4.12 -2.13 -10.06
C THR A 86 -5.10 -0.96 -10.20
N ALA A 87 -5.20 -0.11 -9.18
CA ALA A 87 -6.05 1.08 -9.20
C ALA A 87 -5.67 2.06 -10.33
N PHE A 88 -4.38 2.34 -10.52
CA PHE A 88 -3.92 3.16 -11.65
C PHE A 88 -4.19 2.50 -13.00
N THR A 89 -3.96 1.19 -13.11
CA THR A 89 -4.24 0.43 -14.34
C THR A 89 -5.72 0.53 -14.73
N ASN A 90 -6.62 0.47 -13.74
CA ASN A 90 -8.06 0.62 -13.97
C ASN A 90 -8.44 2.07 -14.29
N PHE A 91 -7.85 3.05 -13.62
CA PHE A 91 -8.06 4.47 -13.89
C PHE A 91 -7.66 4.85 -15.32
N PHE A 92 -6.46 4.49 -15.76
CA PHE A 92 -6.00 4.79 -17.12
C PHE A 92 -6.80 4.04 -18.20
N ALA A 93 -7.40 2.91 -17.87
CA ALA A 93 -8.33 2.19 -18.75
C ALA A 93 -9.76 2.78 -18.73
N GLY A 94 -10.01 3.88 -18.00
CA GLY A 94 -11.33 4.50 -17.91
C GLY A 94 -12.37 3.71 -17.09
N ARG A 95 -11.93 2.69 -16.33
CA ARG A 95 -12.83 1.77 -15.60
C ARG A 95 -13.19 2.28 -14.20
N THR A 96 -12.33 3.10 -13.60
CA THR A 96 -12.50 3.61 -12.23
C THR A 96 -12.11 5.08 -12.15
N LYS A 97 -12.57 5.76 -11.09
CA LYS A 97 -12.09 7.10 -10.74
C LYS A 97 -10.63 7.08 -10.28
N TYR A 98 -10.07 8.26 -10.05
CA TYR A 98 -8.70 8.41 -9.56
C TYR A 98 -8.48 7.64 -8.24
N PRO A 99 -7.34 6.96 -8.06
CA PRO A 99 -7.08 6.15 -6.88
C PRO A 99 -7.13 6.96 -5.57
N ASN A 100 -7.70 6.33 -4.54
CA ASN A 100 -7.66 6.75 -3.13
C ASN A 100 -7.52 5.47 -2.27
N PHE A 101 -7.22 5.63 -0.97
CA PHE A 101 -7.07 4.50 -0.04
C PHE A 101 -8.40 4.09 0.57
#